data_AF-A0A5C8TAC5-F1
#
_entry.id   AF-A0A5C8TAC5-F1
#
_cell.length_a   1.000
_cell.length_b   1.000
_cell.length_c   1.000
_cell.angle_alpha   90.00
_cell.angle_beta   90.00
_cell.angle_gamma   90.00
#
_symmetry.space_group_name_H-M   'P 1'
#
loop_
_entity.id
_entity.type
_entity.pdbx_description
1 polymer ?
#
loop_
_entity_poly.entity_id
_entity_poly.type
_entity_poly.pdbx_seq_one_letter_code
_entity_poly.pdbx_strand_id
1 'polypeptide(L)'
;MAQRARNRLHAEPPPTRIIEVGEIAAGIAVPEPGGVRFFSSARAFDDLDGTVFRSTEQAARAARERFRARTTRTAAGLGQGGGRLAAV
;
A
#
# COMPACT_ATOMS: atom_id res chain seq x y z
N MET A 1 18.81 -18.75 -27.98
CA MET A 1 17.76 -17.70 -27.84
C MET A 1 16.36 -18.33 -27.84
N ALA A 2 15.96 -19.08 -26.80
CA ALA A 2 14.69 -19.84 -26.83
C ALA A 2 13.99 -19.98 -25.47
N GLN A 3 14.04 -18.95 -24.61
CA GLN A 3 13.43 -19.01 -23.27
C GLN A 3 12.06 -18.32 -23.16
N ARG A 4 11.47 -17.83 -24.26
CA ARG A 4 10.30 -16.91 -24.18
C ARG A 4 8.93 -17.56 -24.41
N ALA A 5 8.86 -18.83 -24.81
CA ALA A 5 7.62 -19.38 -25.38
C ALA A 5 6.90 -20.47 -24.57
N ARG A 6 7.48 -21.02 -23.50
CA ARG A 6 6.86 -22.16 -22.77
C ARG A 6 6.13 -21.82 -21.47
N ASN A 7 6.15 -20.56 -21.01
CA ASN A 7 5.64 -20.22 -19.67
C ASN A 7 4.20 -19.67 -19.62
N ARG A 8 3.42 -19.79 -20.70
CA ARG A 8 2.07 -19.19 -20.78
C ARG A 8 0.93 -20.08 -20.23
N LEU A 9 1.22 -21.30 -19.80
CA LEU A 9 0.20 -22.30 -19.42
C LEU A 9 0.13 -22.58 -17.91
N HIS A 10 1.12 -22.13 -17.13
CA HIS A 10 0.97 -22.03 -15.68
C HIS A 10 0.31 -20.68 -15.39
N ALA A 11 -1.02 -20.63 -15.47
CA ALA A 11 -1.76 -19.61 -14.75
C ALA A 11 -1.72 -19.95 -13.25
N GLU A 12 -0.51 -20.04 -12.69
CA GLU A 12 -0.35 -19.87 -11.26
C GLU A 12 -0.99 -18.53 -10.92
N PRO A 13 -1.82 -18.44 -9.86
CA PRO A 13 -2.29 -17.15 -9.40
C PRO A 13 -1.05 -16.25 -9.30
N PRO A 14 -1.11 -15.02 -9.87
CA PRO A 14 0.07 -14.17 -9.99
C PRO A 14 0.78 -14.12 -8.63
N PRO A 15 2.10 -14.24 -8.52
CA PRO A 15 2.74 -14.38 -7.21
C PRO A 15 2.40 -13.19 -6.30
N THR A 16 2.23 -13.45 -5.01
CA THR A 16 2.11 -12.40 -3.98
C THR A 16 3.23 -11.38 -4.15
N ARG A 17 2.87 -10.11 -4.23
CA ARG A 17 3.82 -9.04 -4.56
C ARG A 17 3.92 -8.03 -3.43
N ILE A 18 5.15 -7.71 -3.03
CA ILE A 18 5.41 -6.61 -2.09
C ILE A 18 5.20 -5.28 -2.83
N ILE A 19 4.47 -4.37 -2.19
CA ILE A 19 4.23 -3.01 -2.65
C ILE A 19 5.08 -2.07 -1.81
N GLU A 20 5.96 -1.33 -2.47
CA GLU A 20 6.84 -0.33 -1.85
C GLU A 20 6.41 1.07 -2.28
N VAL A 21 6.36 1.99 -1.31
CA VAL A 21 5.99 3.39 -1.52
C VAL A 21 7.07 4.28 -0.92
N GLY A 22 7.79 5.00 -1.79
CA GLY A 22 8.97 5.74 -1.38
C GLY A 22 10.05 4.77 -0.91
N GLU A 23 10.46 4.91 0.35
CA GLU A 23 11.49 4.07 0.99
C GLU A 23 10.89 3.03 1.96
N ILE A 24 9.57 2.88 1.99
CA ILE A 24 8.86 2.03 2.96
C ILE A 24 8.10 0.93 2.22
N ALA A 25 8.23 -0.31 2.69
CA ALA A 25 7.31 -1.38 2.33
C ALA A 25 5.91 -1.00 2.82
N ALA A 26 5.00 -0.73 1.88
CA ALA A 26 3.63 -0.33 2.18
C ALA A 26 2.77 -1.53 2.57
N GLY A 27 3.01 -2.66 1.92
CA GLY A 27 2.28 -3.88 2.19
C GLY A 27 2.57 -4.99 1.21
N ILE A 28 1.80 -6.08 1.31
CA ILE A 28 1.78 -7.17 0.34
C ILE A 28 0.44 -7.20 -0.36
N ALA A 29 0.46 -7.44 -1.67
CA ALA A 29 -0.72 -7.72 -2.47
C ALA A 29 -0.80 -9.23 -2.69
N VAL A 30 -1.76 -9.86 -2.02
CA VAL A 30 -2.04 -11.29 -2.13
C VAL A 30 -3.14 -11.49 -3.17
N PRO A 31 -2.96 -12.37 -4.18
CA PRO A 31 -4.00 -12.65 -5.15
C PRO A 31 -5.13 -13.42 -4.49
N GLU A 32 -6.35 -12.96 -4.71
CA GLU A 32 -7.56 -13.59 -4.20
C GLU A 32 -8.56 -13.78 -5.36
N PRO A 33 -9.53 -14.70 -5.23
CA PRO A 33 -10.59 -14.85 -6.23
C PRO A 33 -11.34 -13.51 -6.42
N GLY A 34 -11.14 -12.86 -7.58
CA GLY A 34 -11.74 -11.56 -7.90
C GLY A 34 -10.82 -10.35 -7.77
N GLY A 35 -9.54 -10.53 -7.43
CA GLY A 35 -8.59 -9.41 -7.41
C GLY A 35 -7.33 -9.68 -6.59
N VAL A 36 -6.90 -8.67 -5.84
CA VAL A 36 -5.79 -8.76 -4.91
C VAL A 36 -6.17 -8.12 -3.58
N ARG A 37 -5.95 -8.81 -2.47
CA ARG A 37 -6.09 -8.23 -1.13
C ARG A 37 -4.78 -7.56 -0.74
N PHE A 38 -4.89 -6.31 -0.30
CA PHE A 38 -3.76 -5.59 0.27
C PHE A 38 -3.68 -5.87 1.77
N PHE A 39 -2.49 -6.22 2.25
CA PHE A 39 -2.17 -6.28 3.67
C PHE A 39 -1.09 -5.26 3.96
N SER A 40 -1.38 -4.36 4.89
CA SER A 40 -0.47 -3.31 5.32
C SER A 40 0.72 -3.89 6.07
N SER A 41 1.91 -3.33 5.84
CA SER A 41 3.11 -3.62 6.65
C SER A 41 3.52 -2.45 7.54
N ALA A 42 2.85 -1.30 7.42
CA ALA A 42 3.11 -0.13 8.22
C ALA A 42 1.82 0.64 8.52
N ARG A 43 1.78 1.27 9.70
CA ARG A 43 0.65 2.09 10.20
C ARG A 43 0.19 3.22 9.29
N ALA A 44 1.00 3.57 8.29
CA ALA A 44 0.60 4.54 7.25
C ALA A 44 -0.45 4.00 6.28
N PHE A 45 -0.63 2.68 6.23
CA PHE A 45 -1.45 1.98 5.26
C PHE A 45 -2.53 1.11 5.89
N ASP A 46 -2.73 1.18 7.22
CA ASP A 46 -3.76 0.41 7.94
C ASP A 46 -5.17 0.62 7.35
N ASP A 47 -5.47 1.82 6.85
CA ASP A 47 -6.75 2.10 6.21
C ASP A 47 -6.98 1.32 4.91
N LEU A 48 -5.92 0.77 4.30
CA LEU A 48 -5.96 -0.05 3.10
C LEU A 48 -5.88 -1.55 3.43
N ASP A 49 -5.65 -1.89 4.69
CA ASP A 49 -5.53 -3.27 5.16
C ASP A 49 -6.82 -4.05 4.90
N GLY A 50 -6.69 -5.27 4.40
CA GLY A 50 -7.80 -6.15 4.06
C GLY A 50 -8.61 -5.71 2.82
N THR A 51 -8.30 -4.56 2.21
CA THR A 51 -9.03 -4.07 1.04
C THR A 51 -8.69 -4.90 -0.20
N VAL A 52 -9.73 -5.37 -0.90
CA VAL A 52 -9.58 -6.10 -2.17
C VAL A 52 -9.64 -5.12 -3.34
N PHE A 53 -8.54 -5.03 -4.08
CA PHE A 53 -8.42 -4.23 -5.30
C PHE A 53 -8.53 -5.13 -6.53
N ARG A 54 -8.90 -4.55 -7.67
CA ARG A 54 -9.00 -5.32 -8.93
C ARG A 54 -7.63 -5.74 -9.47
N SER A 55 -6.55 -5.07 -9.05
CA SER A 55 -5.19 -5.33 -9.52
C SER A 55 -4.14 -4.79 -8.54
N THR A 56 -2.92 -5.34 -8.59
CA THR A 56 -1.75 -4.88 -7.81
C THR A 56 -1.44 -3.41 -8.04
N GLU A 57 -1.58 -2.92 -9.29
CA GLU A 57 -1.39 -1.51 -9.62
C GLU A 57 -2.39 -0.59 -8.91
N GLN A 58 -3.64 -1.03 -8.76
CA GLN A 58 -4.66 -0.26 -8.03
C GLN A 58 -4.33 -0.19 -6.54
N ALA A 59 -3.91 -1.30 -5.95
CA ALA A 59 -3.45 -1.33 -4.56
C ALA A 59 -2.23 -0.42 -4.35
N ALA A 60 -1.26 -0.46 -5.27
CA ALA A 60 -0.06 0.39 -5.23
C ALA A 60 -0.41 1.88 -5.36
N ARG A 61 -1.36 2.21 -6.25
CA ARG A 61 -1.84 3.58 -6.42
C ARG A 61 -2.51 4.09 -5.15
N ALA A 62 -3.40 3.30 -4.55
CA ALA A 62 -4.06 3.65 -3.29
C ALA A 62 -3.03 3.88 -2.16
N ALA A 63 -2.04 3.00 -2.05
CA ALA A 63 -0.95 3.14 -1.07
C ALA A 63 -0.16 4.45 -1.27
N ARG A 64 0.23 4.77 -2.51
CA ARG A 64 0.93 6.03 -2.84
C ARG A 64 0.11 7.26 -2.49
N GLU A 65 -1.18 7.24 -2.76
CA GLU A 65 -2.07 8.36 -2.46
C GLU A 65 -2.19 8.59 -0.94
N ARG A 66 -2.33 7.51 -0.16
CA ARG A 66 -2.37 7.59 1.31
C ARG A 66 -1.07 8.10 1.90
N PHE A 67 0.07 7.64 1.38
CA PHE A 67 1.36 8.15 1.81
C PHE A 67 1.46 9.66 1.60
N ARG A 68 1.09 10.17 0.41
CA ARG A 68 1.08 11.62 0.12
C ARG A 68 0.13 12.37 1.05
N ALA A 69 -1.10 11.90 1.23
CA ALA A 69 -2.10 12.56 2.07
C ALA A 69 -1.66 12.65 3.54
N ARG A 70 -1.00 11.60 4.07
CA ARG A 70 -0.46 11.59 5.44
C ARG A 70 0.73 12.54 5.60
N THR A 71 1.63 12.60 4.61
CA THR A 71 2.76 13.55 4.62
C THR A 71 2.26 14.99 4.63
N THR A 72 1.23 15.31 3.83
CA THR A 72 0.61 16.64 3.83
C THR A 72 -0.06 16.97 5.17
N ARG A 73 -0.74 16.01 5.82
CA ARG A 73 -1.36 16.22 7.14
C ARG A 73 -0.33 16.43 8.25
N THR A 74 0.77 15.69 8.21
CA THR A 74 1.86 15.85 9.20
C THR A 74 2.53 17.21 9.03
N ALA A 75 2.76 17.65 7.79
CA ALA A 75 3.27 18.99 7.51
C ALA A 75 2.28 20.10 7.95
N ALA A 76 0.97 19.90 7.78
CA ALA A 76 -0.06 20.86 8.20
C ALA A 76 -0.27 20.90 9.74
N GLY A 77 -0.02 19.79 10.44
CA GLY A 77 -0.16 19.68 11.90
C GLY A 77 0.96 20.38 12.68
N LEU A 78 2.13 20.57 12.08
CA LEU A 78 3.25 21.29 12.71
C LEU A 78 3.05 22.83 12.76
N GLY A 79 1.93 23.33 12.24
CA GLY A 79 1.53 24.74 12.34
C GLY A 79 0.49 25.04 13.44
N GLN A 80 -0.07 24.04 14.13
CA GLN A 80 -1.16 24.25 15.10
C GLN A 80 -1.02 23.33 16.32
N GLY A 81 -0.24 23.78 17.30
CA GLY A 81 -0.05 23.06 18.55
C GLY A 81 0.65 23.86 19.65
N GLY A 82 0.51 25.19 19.63
CA GLY A 82 0.89 26.03 20.76
C GLY A 82 -0.26 26.11 21.77
N GLY A 83 0.00 25.68 23.00
CA GLY A 83 -0.74 26.16 24.16
C GLY A 83 -1.89 25.28 24.64
N ARG A 84 -1.58 24.29 25.48
CA ARG A 84 -2.36 24.01 26.69
C ARG A 84 -1.40 23.72 27.83
N LEU A 85 -0.90 24.80 28.43
CA LEU A 85 -0.21 24.73 29.72
C LEU A 85 -1.22 24.23 30.76
N ALA A 86 -0.79 23.22 31.50
CA ALA A 86 -1.49 22.64 32.63
C ALA A 86 -1.73 23.70 33.71
N ALA A 87 -2.94 23.67 34.27
CA ALA A 87 -3.21 24.17 35.61
C ALA A 87 -3.88 23.03 36.36
N VAL A 88 -3.19 22.52 37.38
CA VAL A 88 -3.73 21.69 38.46
C VAL A 88 -3.37 22.34 39.78
#